data_AF-A0A1Q9MVC5-F1
#
_entry.id   AF-A0A1Q9MVC5-F1
#
_cell.length_a   1.000
_cell.length_b   1.000
_cell.length_c   1.000
_cell.angle_alpha   90.00
_cell.angle_beta   90.00
_cell.angle_gamma   90.00
#
_symmetry.space_group_name_H-M   'P 1'
#
loop_
_entity.id
_entity.type
_entity.pdbx_description
1 polymer ?
#
loop_
_entity_poly.entity_id
_entity_poly.type
_entity_poly.pdbx_seq_one_letter_code
_entity_poly.pdbx_strand_id
1 'polypeptide(L)'
;MKSRIEAFIQKLAFLAPFYFLHGNADHLALIEIPFSHPDVNVFHKKVISVGEYEIIGAGGATGLINNPAFSETQLEENLREVYASVGVTPDHQILVTHEPPYNTALDFNLRHEHVGSRSVRWIIEEKQPLLALCGHIHEARGVENIGITKCVNAGAVMLGKGVEITIDGTAIEVHWLDF
;
A
#
# COMPACT_ATOMS: atom_id res chain seq x y z
N MET A 1 -3.41 -17.79 -16.55
CA MET A 1 -3.14 -16.58 -15.74
C MET A 1 -3.36 -16.86 -14.25
N LYS A 2 -4.57 -17.27 -13.84
CA LYS A 2 -4.89 -17.65 -12.44
C LYS A 2 -3.88 -18.64 -11.80
N SER A 3 -3.55 -19.72 -12.50
CA SER A 3 -2.68 -20.78 -11.95
C SER A 3 -1.24 -20.37 -11.65
N ARG A 4 -0.66 -19.40 -12.36
CA ARG A 4 0.72 -18.93 -12.11
C ARG A 4 0.80 -17.97 -10.93
N ILE A 5 -0.15 -17.04 -10.82
CA ILE A 5 -0.24 -16.09 -9.69
C ILE A 5 -0.54 -16.85 -8.40
N GLU A 6 -1.50 -17.78 -8.44
CA GLU A 6 -1.85 -18.61 -7.29
C GLU A 6 -0.68 -19.48 -6.82
N ALA A 7 0.05 -20.14 -7.73
CA ALA A 7 1.22 -20.94 -7.35
C ALA A 7 2.38 -20.11 -6.79
N PHE A 8 2.55 -18.86 -7.23
CA PHE A 8 3.56 -17.95 -6.67
C PHE A 8 3.16 -17.50 -5.25
N ILE A 9 1.92 -17.03 -5.09
CA ILE A 9 1.39 -16.56 -3.81
C ILE A 9 1.38 -17.70 -2.78
N GLN A 10 0.99 -18.91 -3.16
CA GLN A 10 1.00 -20.08 -2.27
C GLN A 10 2.39 -20.40 -1.72
N LYS A 11 3.47 -20.21 -2.50
CA LYS A 11 4.83 -20.43 -2.01
C LYS A 11 5.24 -19.40 -0.96
N LEU A 12 4.79 -18.15 -1.10
CA LEU A 12 5.07 -17.09 -0.13
C LEU A 12 4.26 -17.28 1.15
N ALA A 13 2.97 -17.65 1.02
CA ALA A 13 2.07 -17.86 2.15
C ALA A 13 2.48 -19.03 3.06
N PHE A 14 3.36 -19.92 2.62
CA PHE A 14 3.92 -20.99 3.46
C PHE A 14 4.94 -20.49 4.49
N LEU A 15 5.51 -19.29 4.28
CA LEU A 15 6.55 -18.72 5.14
C LEU A 15 5.98 -17.77 6.20
N ALA A 16 4.92 -17.03 5.85
CA ALA A 16 4.23 -16.07 6.70
C ALA A 16 2.87 -15.70 6.08
N PRO A 17 1.94 -15.09 6.86
CA PRO A 17 0.73 -14.51 6.30
C PRO A 17 1.02 -13.55 5.15
N PHE A 18 0.31 -13.70 4.04
CA PHE A 18 0.53 -12.93 2.82
C PHE A 18 -0.63 -11.96 2.59
N TYR A 19 -0.31 -10.67 2.52
CA TYR A 19 -1.29 -9.60 2.29
C TYR A 19 -1.10 -9.04 0.89
N PHE A 20 -2.17 -9.04 0.10
CA PHE A 20 -2.16 -8.60 -1.28
C PHE A 20 -3.06 -7.38 -1.49
N LEU A 21 -2.45 -6.29 -1.94
CA LEU A 21 -3.15 -5.09 -2.41
C LEU A 21 -2.85 -4.91 -3.89
N HIS A 22 -3.88 -4.74 -4.70
CA HIS A 22 -3.72 -4.61 -6.15
C HIS A 22 -3.21 -3.22 -6.54
N GLY A 23 -2.41 -3.17 -7.60
CA GLY A 23 -2.02 -1.95 -8.29
C GLY A 23 -2.90 -1.61 -9.49
N ASN A 24 -2.45 -0.66 -10.30
CA ASN A 24 -3.17 -0.21 -11.50
C ASN A 24 -3.02 -1.13 -12.72
N ALA A 25 -1.95 -1.93 -12.77
CA ALA A 25 -1.73 -2.92 -13.81
C ALA A 25 -2.40 -4.27 -13.52
N ASP A 26 -2.96 -4.44 -12.31
CA ASP A 26 -3.62 -5.66 -11.88
C ASP A 26 -5.05 -5.73 -12.41
N HIS A 27 -5.45 -6.93 -12.84
CA HIS A 27 -6.83 -7.16 -13.26
C HIS A 27 -7.75 -7.17 -12.04
N LEU A 28 -8.84 -6.37 -12.05
CA LEU A 28 -9.74 -6.22 -10.90
C LEU A 28 -10.32 -7.53 -10.37
N ALA A 29 -10.48 -8.55 -11.23
CA ALA A 29 -10.84 -9.91 -10.79
C ALA A 29 -9.95 -10.45 -9.65
N LEU A 30 -8.66 -10.05 -9.55
CA LEU A 30 -7.77 -10.44 -8.44
C LEU A 30 -8.29 -10.01 -7.07
N ILE A 31 -9.11 -8.96 -7.00
CA ILE A 31 -9.75 -8.48 -5.77
C ILE A 31 -10.75 -9.50 -5.23
N GLU A 32 -11.38 -10.26 -6.13
CA GLU A 32 -12.45 -11.21 -5.82
C GLU A 32 -12.00 -12.68 -5.90
N ILE A 33 -10.72 -12.96 -6.22
CA ILE A 33 -10.25 -14.34 -6.30
C ILE A 33 -10.31 -14.97 -4.91
N PRO A 34 -11.08 -16.07 -4.74
CA PRO A 34 -10.97 -16.89 -3.55
C PRO A 34 -9.67 -17.68 -3.68
N PHE A 35 -8.60 -17.18 -3.07
CA PHE A 35 -7.34 -17.91 -2.98
C PHE A 35 -7.56 -19.14 -2.11
N SER A 36 -7.04 -20.27 -2.56
CA SER A 36 -7.21 -21.57 -1.88
C SER A 36 -6.44 -21.68 -0.55
N HIS A 37 -5.43 -20.85 -0.34
CA HIS A 37 -4.60 -20.86 0.86
C HIS A 37 -5.17 -19.91 1.92
N PRO A 38 -5.41 -20.35 3.17
CA PRO A 38 -6.08 -19.55 4.20
C PRO A 38 -5.31 -18.29 4.60
N ASP A 39 -3.98 -18.31 4.50
CA ASP A 39 -3.14 -17.18 4.88
C ASP A 39 -2.95 -16.12 3.78
N VAL A 40 -3.73 -16.19 2.69
CA VAL A 40 -3.72 -15.18 1.62
C VAL A 40 -4.86 -14.20 1.82
N ASN A 41 -4.50 -12.95 2.09
CA ASN A 41 -5.42 -11.90 2.48
C ASN A 41 -5.47 -10.79 1.42
N VAL A 42 -6.55 -10.73 0.64
CA VAL A 42 -6.79 -9.63 -0.30
C VAL A 42 -7.59 -8.53 0.37
N PHE A 43 -7.03 -7.33 0.44
CA PHE A 43 -7.49 -6.32 1.40
C PHE A 43 -7.79 -4.93 0.81
N HIS A 44 -8.09 -4.84 -0.48
CA HIS A 44 -8.68 -3.62 -1.06
C HIS A 44 -10.02 -3.31 -0.40
N LYS A 45 -10.18 -2.08 0.12
CA LYS A 45 -11.34 -1.60 0.89
C LYS A 45 -11.66 -2.47 2.10
N LYS A 46 -10.63 -3.01 2.76
CA LYS A 46 -10.77 -3.80 3.97
C LYS A 46 -9.77 -3.34 5.03
N VAL A 47 -10.16 -3.56 6.27
CA VAL A 47 -9.31 -3.47 7.44
C VAL A 47 -8.98 -4.88 7.90
N ILE A 48 -7.72 -5.16 8.19
CA ILE A 48 -7.29 -6.43 8.77
C ILE A 48 -6.54 -6.17 10.07
N SER A 49 -7.02 -6.78 11.16
CA SER A 49 -6.35 -6.74 12.45
C SER A 49 -5.14 -7.69 12.46
N VAL A 50 -4.00 -7.17 12.87
CA VAL A 50 -2.74 -7.91 13.05
C VAL A 50 -2.16 -7.54 14.41
N GLY A 51 -2.40 -8.40 15.40
CA GLY A 51 -2.07 -8.08 16.79
C GLY A 51 -2.88 -6.87 17.27
N GLU A 52 -2.19 -5.84 17.75
CA GLU A 52 -2.77 -4.56 18.19
C GLU A 52 -2.95 -3.55 17.06
N TYR A 53 -2.45 -3.85 15.84
CA TYR A 53 -2.49 -2.94 14.70
C TYR A 53 -3.63 -3.28 13.74
N GLU A 54 -4.06 -2.29 12.96
CA GLU A 54 -4.96 -2.48 11.83
C GLU A 54 -4.28 -2.08 10.52
N ILE A 55 -4.24 -3.02 9.58
CA ILE A 55 -3.80 -2.78 8.20
C ILE A 55 -5.01 -2.32 7.38
N ILE A 56 -4.90 -1.16 6.76
CA ILE A 56 -5.97 -0.47 6.04
C ILE A 56 -5.60 -0.45 4.55
N GLY A 57 -6.36 -1.12 3.69
CA GLY A 57 -6.00 -1.26 2.28
C GLY A 57 -6.84 -0.44 1.31
N ALA A 58 -6.19 0.38 0.48
CA ALA A 58 -6.81 1.04 -0.67
C ALA A 58 -5.92 0.90 -1.92
N GLY A 59 -6.24 -0.10 -2.75
CA GLY A 59 -5.50 -0.42 -3.97
C GLY A 59 -5.85 0.46 -5.17
N GLY A 60 -5.19 0.19 -6.30
CA GLY A 60 -5.33 0.98 -7.54
C GLY A 60 -4.50 2.26 -7.55
N ALA A 61 -4.59 3.03 -8.63
CA ALA A 61 -3.95 4.34 -8.75
C ALA A 61 -4.72 5.28 -9.68
N THR A 62 -4.50 6.57 -9.45
CA THR A 62 -4.97 7.74 -10.19
C THR A 62 -4.11 8.06 -11.41
N GLY A 63 -3.64 7.02 -12.10
CA GLY A 63 -3.12 7.12 -13.46
C GLY A 63 -1.74 7.76 -13.63
N LEU A 64 -0.94 7.08 -14.45
CA LEU A 64 -0.15 7.69 -15.52
C LEU A 64 -0.63 7.09 -16.86
N ILE A 65 -0.30 7.75 -17.97
CA ILE A 65 -0.77 7.49 -19.35
C ILE A 65 -0.95 5.99 -19.64
N ASN A 66 -2.18 5.61 -20.02
CA ASN A 66 -2.65 4.32 -20.59
C ASN A 66 -3.29 3.25 -19.68
N ASN A 67 -3.36 3.39 -18.34
CA ASN A 67 -4.19 2.47 -17.54
C ASN A 67 -4.51 2.96 -16.11
N PRO A 68 -5.29 4.05 -15.92
CA PRO A 68 -5.79 4.41 -14.60
C PRO A 68 -6.79 3.36 -14.10
N ALA A 69 -6.62 2.91 -12.85
CA ALA A 69 -7.62 2.03 -12.22
C ALA A 69 -8.80 2.85 -11.66
N PHE A 70 -8.51 4.05 -11.15
CA PHE A 70 -9.49 4.94 -10.50
C PHE A 70 -9.22 6.41 -10.86
N SER A 71 -10.25 7.27 -10.78
CA SER A 71 -10.07 8.71 -10.66
C SER A 71 -9.67 9.09 -9.22
N GLU A 72 -9.15 10.31 -9.02
CA GLU A 72 -8.90 10.84 -7.66
C GLU A 72 -10.15 10.77 -6.77
N THR A 73 -11.31 11.17 -7.29
CA THR A 73 -12.57 11.09 -6.55
C THR A 73 -12.92 9.65 -6.13
N GLN A 74 -12.74 8.68 -7.02
CA GLN A 74 -12.99 7.26 -6.69
C GLN A 74 -12.01 6.75 -5.64
N LEU A 75 -10.74 7.14 -5.70
CA LEU A 75 -9.76 6.77 -4.70
C LEU A 75 -10.08 7.42 -3.34
N GLU A 76 -10.50 8.68 -3.33
CA GLU A 76 -10.96 9.37 -2.12
C GLU A 76 -12.17 8.66 -1.49
N GLU A 77 -13.17 8.28 -2.29
CA GLU A 77 -14.35 7.53 -1.83
C GLU A 77 -13.94 6.19 -1.20
N ASN A 78 -13.05 5.43 -1.88
CA ASN A 78 -12.54 4.17 -1.36
C ASN A 78 -11.80 4.33 -0.04
N LEU A 79 -10.98 5.39 0.09
CA LEU A 79 -10.25 5.72 1.32
C LEU A 79 -11.22 6.08 2.45
N ARG A 80 -12.20 6.95 2.19
CA ARG A 80 -13.23 7.31 3.19
C ARG A 80 -14.01 6.09 3.65
N GLU A 81 -14.40 5.22 2.73
CA GLU A 81 -15.16 4.01 3.04
C GLU A 81 -14.37 3.05 3.93
N VAL A 82 -13.11 2.76 3.60
CA VAL A 82 -12.32 1.82 4.41
C VAL A 82 -12.00 2.41 5.80
N TYR A 83 -11.72 3.72 5.87
CA TYR A 83 -11.47 4.39 7.15
C TYR A 83 -12.70 4.44 8.07
N ALA A 84 -13.93 4.34 7.53
CA ALA A 84 -15.13 4.23 8.35
C ALA A 84 -15.21 2.91 9.15
N SER A 85 -14.41 1.91 8.77
CA SER A 85 -14.35 0.59 9.42
C SER A 85 -13.18 0.45 10.40
N VAL A 86 -12.33 1.47 10.54
CA VAL A 86 -11.15 1.44 11.41
C VAL A 86 -11.58 1.57 12.87
N GLY A 87 -11.11 0.64 13.71
CA GLY A 87 -11.48 0.52 15.11
C GLY A 87 -10.38 0.93 16.10
N VAL A 88 -9.16 1.19 15.64
CA VAL A 88 -8.01 1.52 16.49
C VAL A 88 -7.57 2.98 16.39
N THR A 89 -6.80 3.43 17.38
CA THR A 89 -6.22 4.78 17.40
C THR A 89 -5.16 4.97 16.32
N PRO A 90 -4.89 6.21 15.85
CA PRO A 90 -3.97 6.46 14.74
C PRO A 90 -2.58 5.85 14.88
N ASP A 91 -2.05 5.77 16.11
CA ASP A 91 -0.78 5.16 16.45
C ASP A 91 -0.74 3.62 16.32
N HIS A 92 -1.86 2.99 15.98
CA HIS A 92 -1.98 1.56 15.68
C HIS A 92 -2.45 1.30 14.24
N GLN A 93 -2.52 2.34 13.40
CA GLN A 93 -2.99 2.23 12.02
C GLN A 93 -1.83 2.12 11.03
N ILE A 94 -1.92 1.15 10.12
CA ILE A 94 -0.99 0.97 9.00
C ILE A 94 -1.78 1.12 7.71
N LEU A 95 -1.67 2.28 7.07
CA LEU A 95 -2.26 2.51 5.76
C LEU A 95 -1.40 1.86 4.69
N VAL A 96 -1.99 1.09 3.79
CA VAL A 96 -1.33 0.56 2.60
C VAL A 96 -2.11 0.99 1.37
N THR A 97 -1.40 1.67 0.49
CA THR A 97 -1.90 2.12 -0.81
C THR A 97 -0.96 1.61 -1.89
N HIS A 98 -1.43 1.50 -3.13
CA HIS A 98 -0.48 1.27 -4.23
C HIS A 98 0.19 2.59 -4.63
N GLU A 99 -0.58 3.66 -4.74
CA GLU A 99 -0.12 4.97 -5.15
C GLU A 99 0.43 5.82 -4.00
N PRO A 100 1.58 6.51 -4.17
CA PRO A 100 2.16 7.34 -3.12
C PRO A 100 1.37 8.64 -2.89
N PRO A 101 1.54 9.30 -1.72
CA PRO A 101 0.99 10.62 -1.48
C PRO A 101 1.65 11.68 -2.38
N TYR A 102 0.82 12.55 -2.96
CA TYR A 102 1.25 13.67 -3.80
C TYR A 102 2.19 14.62 -3.07
N ASN A 103 3.15 15.19 -3.82
CA ASN A 103 4.07 16.23 -3.38
C ASN A 103 4.97 15.78 -2.22
N THR A 104 5.63 14.65 -2.41
CA THR A 104 6.64 14.06 -1.54
C THR A 104 7.84 13.57 -2.36
N ALA A 105 8.94 13.21 -1.71
CA ALA A 105 10.02 12.48 -2.34
C ALA A 105 9.57 11.10 -2.85
N LEU A 106 8.45 10.57 -2.33
CA LEU A 106 7.94 9.23 -2.63
C LEU A 106 7.15 9.14 -3.94
N ASP A 107 6.80 10.28 -4.53
CA ASP A 107 6.06 10.38 -5.78
C ASP A 107 6.80 11.18 -6.86
N PHE A 108 8.08 11.48 -6.64
CA PHE A 108 8.89 12.26 -7.55
C PHE A 108 9.54 11.37 -8.63
N ASN A 109 9.03 11.48 -9.86
CA ASN A 109 9.43 10.61 -10.95
C ASN A 109 10.74 11.08 -11.64
N LEU A 110 11.26 10.28 -12.58
CA LEU A 110 12.47 10.61 -13.36
C LEU A 110 12.34 11.87 -14.26
N ARG A 111 11.12 12.38 -14.46
CA ARG A 111 10.86 13.65 -15.16
C ARG A 111 10.82 14.85 -14.22
N HIS A 112 11.12 14.66 -12.93
CA HIS A 112 11.05 15.67 -11.89
C HIS A 112 9.63 16.21 -11.68
N GLU A 113 8.64 15.33 -11.77
CA GLU A 113 7.22 15.64 -11.56
C GLU A 113 6.69 14.85 -10.37
N HIS A 114 5.85 15.49 -9.56
CA HIS A 114 5.03 14.81 -8.55
C HIS A 114 3.82 14.19 -9.24
N VAL A 115 3.70 12.86 -9.11
CA VAL A 115 2.68 12.04 -9.80
C VAL A 115 1.89 11.15 -8.84
N GLY A 116 1.97 11.42 -7.54
CA GLY A 116 1.20 10.72 -6.52
C GLY A 116 -0.24 11.24 -6.41
N SER A 117 -1.01 10.60 -5.54
CA SER A 117 -2.42 10.96 -5.32
C SER A 117 -2.57 12.03 -4.24
N ARG A 118 -3.40 13.04 -4.56
CA ARG A 118 -3.84 14.07 -3.61
C ARG A 118 -4.79 13.49 -2.57
N SER A 119 -5.60 12.49 -2.93
CA SER A 119 -6.50 11.81 -2.00
C SER A 119 -5.72 11.00 -0.96
N VAL A 120 -4.66 10.30 -1.38
CA VAL A 120 -3.74 9.60 -0.46
C VAL A 120 -3.02 10.60 0.45
N ARG A 121 -2.56 11.73 -0.10
CA ARG A 121 -1.98 12.81 0.70
C ARG A 121 -2.95 13.32 1.76
N TRP A 122 -4.17 13.65 1.35
CA TRP A 122 -5.21 14.21 2.21
C TRP A 122 -5.60 13.27 3.35
N ILE A 123 -5.82 11.98 3.09
CA ILE A 123 -6.23 11.04 4.14
C ILE A 123 -5.11 10.83 5.17
N ILE A 124 -3.84 10.86 4.75
CA ILE A 124 -2.70 10.79 5.67
C ILE A 124 -2.66 12.02 6.56
N GLU A 125 -2.82 13.23 6.00
CA GLU A 125 -2.87 14.47 6.77
C GLU A 125 -4.06 14.51 7.75
N GLU A 126 -5.22 13.98 7.36
CA GLU A 126 -6.42 13.96 8.20
C GLU A 126 -6.34 12.92 9.32
N LYS A 127 -5.93 11.68 9.00
CA LYS A 127 -6.02 10.53 9.91
C LYS A 127 -4.75 10.28 10.69
N GLN A 128 -3.61 10.76 10.19
CA GLN A 128 -2.30 10.63 10.83
C GLN A 128 -1.97 9.20 11.30
N PRO A 129 -2.11 8.16 10.44
CA PRO A 129 -1.77 6.80 10.82
C PRO A 129 -0.29 6.68 11.21
N LEU A 130 0.07 5.68 12.02
CA LEU A 130 1.46 5.41 12.42
C LEU A 130 2.38 5.27 11.19
N LEU A 131 1.94 4.46 10.23
CA LEU A 131 2.70 4.08 9.05
C LEU A 131 1.82 4.14 7.80
N ALA A 132 2.36 4.67 6.71
CA ALA A 132 1.76 4.62 5.38
C ALA A 132 2.73 3.96 4.39
N LEU A 133 2.32 2.88 3.76
CA LEU A 133 3.10 2.13 2.77
C LEU A 133 2.53 2.36 1.38
N CYS A 134 3.44 2.56 0.42
CA CYS A 134 3.10 2.72 -0.98
C CYS A 134 4.13 2.09 -1.92
N GLY A 135 3.80 2.11 -3.22
CA GLY A 135 4.66 1.69 -4.31
C GLY A 135 4.45 2.61 -5.52
N HIS A 136 4.08 2.02 -6.66
CA HIS A 136 3.74 2.65 -7.94
C HIS A 136 4.87 3.43 -8.65
N ILE A 137 5.58 4.33 -7.97
CA ILE A 137 6.65 5.15 -8.55
C ILE A 137 7.99 4.46 -8.25
N HIS A 138 8.44 3.65 -9.20
CA HIS A 138 9.51 2.67 -9.01
C HIS A 138 10.87 3.30 -8.69
N GLU A 139 11.10 4.51 -9.18
CA GLU A 139 12.30 5.32 -8.94
C GLU A 139 12.30 6.06 -7.60
N ALA A 140 11.15 6.15 -6.92
CA ALA A 140 10.94 6.98 -5.73
C ALA A 140 10.92 6.18 -4.41
N ARG A 141 11.68 5.08 -4.36
CA ARG A 141 11.91 4.32 -3.12
C ARG A 141 12.47 5.27 -2.05
N GLY A 142 11.84 5.33 -0.89
CA GLY A 142 12.25 6.26 0.15
C GLY A 142 11.38 6.27 1.39
N VAL A 143 11.75 7.13 2.33
CA VAL A 143 10.98 7.44 3.53
C VAL A 143 10.79 8.95 3.61
N GLU A 144 9.59 9.39 3.94
CA GLU A 144 9.27 10.78 4.27
C GLU A 144 8.20 10.81 5.36
N ASN A 145 8.17 11.85 6.19
CA ASN A 145 7.09 12.03 7.16
C ASN A 145 6.06 13.05 6.66
N ILE A 146 4.78 12.73 6.83
CA ILE A 146 3.67 13.68 6.63
C ILE A 146 3.00 13.88 7.99
N GLY A 147 3.32 14.99 8.65
CA GLY A 147 2.98 15.16 10.06
C GLY A 147 3.70 14.13 10.92
N ILE A 148 2.95 13.33 11.69
CA ILE A 148 3.52 12.22 12.49
C ILE A 148 3.64 10.91 11.71
N THR A 149 2.93 10.76 10.58
CA THR A 149 2.92 9.53 9.79
C THR A 149 4.26 9.31 9.11
N LYS A 150 4.88 8.15 9.35
CA LYS A 150 6.00 7.69 8.54
C LYS A 150 5.48 7.10 7.24
N CYS A 151 5.82 7.70 6.11
CA CYS A 151 5.46 7.21 4.78
C CYS A 151 6.65 6.50 4.15
N VAL A 152 6.44 5.33 3.55
CA VAL A 152 7.48 4.51 2.94
C VAL A 152 7.03 4.02 1.57
N ASN A 153 7.81 4.36 0.54
CA ASN A 153 7.70 3.71 -0.77
C ASN A 153 8.67 2.53 -0.81
N ALA A 154 8.13 1.32 -0.93
CA ALA A 154 8.90 0.07 -0.87
C ALA A 154 9.88 -0.11 -2.04
N GLY A 155 9.70 0.66 -3.13
CA GLY A 155 10.39 0.43 -4.39
C GLY A 155 9.81 -0.74 -5.17
N ALA A 156 10.49 -1.14 -6.24
CA ALA A 156 9.99 -2.15 -7.17
C ALA A 156 10.82 -3.44 -7.12
N VAL A 157 10.14 -4.58 -6.91
CA VAL A 157 10.76 -5.92 -6.92
C VAL A 157 11.47 -6.21 -8.25
N MET A 158 10.96 -5.70 -9.37
CA MET A 158 11.61 -5.85 -10.68
C MET A 158 12.98 -5.16 -10.79
N LEU A 159 13.29 -4.25 -9.87
CA LEU A 159 14.58 -3.58 -9.72
C LEU A 159 15.42 -4.17 -8.57
N GLY A 160 15.02 -5.33 -8.04
CA GLY A 160 15.68 -5.98 -6.90
C GLY A 160 15.50 -5.23 -5.59
N LYS A 161 14.43 -4.45 -5.44
CA LYS A 161 14.18 -3.59 -4.26
C LYS A 161 13.03 -4.12 -3.41
N GLY A 162 13.15 -3.95 -2.11
CA GLY A 162 12.06 -4.13 -1.15
C GLY A 162 12.34 -3.41 0.17
N VAL A 163 11.46 -3.60 1.15
CA VAL A 163 11.62 -3.03 2.48
C VAL A 163 11.14 -4.02 3.53
N GLU A 164 11.91 -4.13 4.61
CA GLU A 164 11.52 -4.78 5.85
C GLU A 164 11.22 -3.69 6.87
N ILE A 165 10.11 -3.84 7.59
CA ILE A 165 9.66 -2.87 8.58
C ILE A 165 9.42 -3.59 9.89
N THR A 166 10.05 -3.09 10.96
CA THR A 166 9.83 -3.56 12.32
C THR A 166 9.08 -2.49 13.09
N ILE A 167 8.02 -2.90 13.80
CA ILE A 167 7.19 -2.02 14.62
C ILE A 167 7.23 -2.53 16.06
N ASP A 168 7.60 -1.66 17.00
CA ASP A 168 7.59 -1.91 18.45
C ASP A 168 6.83 -0.77 19.14
N GLY A 169 5.55 -1.00 19.43
CA GLY A 169 4.60 0.05 19.79
C GLY A 169 4.48 1.10 18.69
N THR A 170 5.05 2.29 18.92
CA THR A 170 5.08 3.38 17.93
C THR A 170 6.45 3.57 17.28
N ALA A 171 7.46 2.82 17.71
CA ALA A 171 8.77 2.87 17.09
C ALA A 171 8.74 2.08 15.77
N ILE A 172 9.25 2.70 14.70
CA ILE A 172 9.32 2.09 13.37
C ILE A 172 10.77 2.09 12.90
N GLU A 173 11.29 0.90 12.62
CA GLU A 173 12.57 0.70 11.96
C GLU A 173 12.34 0.30 10.51
N VAL A 174 13.11 0.90 9.60
CA VAL A 174 13.03 0.67 8.16
C VAL A 174 14.36 0.09 7.69
N HIS A 175 14.33 -1.15 7.23
CA HIS A 175 15.49 -1.84 6.69
C HIS A 175 15.31 -2.11 5.20
N TRP A 176 16.24 -1.59 4.40
CA TRP A 176 16.16 -1.63 2.95
C TRP A 176 16.72 -2.95 2.41
N LEU A 177 15.91 -3.65 1.61
CA LEU A 177 16.30 -4.89 0.95
C LEU A 177 16.76 -4.63 -0.48
N ASP A 178 17.92 -5.17 -0.84
CA ASP A 178 18.45 -5.22 -2.20
C ASP A 178 18.80 -6.69 -2.53
N PHE A 179 18.24 -7.26 -3.59
CA PHE A 179 18.37 -8.68 -3.94
C PHE A 179 18.45 -8.93 -5.45
#